data_AF-A0A060DN71-F1
#
_entry.id   AF-A0A060DN71-F1
#
_cell.length_a   1.000
_cell.length_b   1.000
_cell.length_c   1.000
_cell.angle_alpha   90.00
_cell.angle_beta   90.00
_cell.angle_gamma   90.00
#
_symmetry.space_group_name_H-M   'P 1'
#
loop_
_entity.id
_entity.type
_entity.pdbx_description
1 polymer ?
#
loop_
_entity_poly.entity_id
_entity_poly.type
_entity_poly.pdbx_seq_one_letter_code
_entity_poly.pdbx_strand_id
1 'polypeptide(L)'
;MALSGLGGALRGDGLAAFGALSDAQRQQLADLVDSGKISGETVNDALTQRLKQARVSAMGATQRMYNNDHAALFLDETTSSDDLRGALSQTLARRSSLMDKLTAAMSEDERASASNDLAARTVNPLLAKDRTGMSRHIMPGFFSMDFSDSRLNSTKKQGDATYSLKALGVDLDAIDQALRKTGEEDAAAILSERAGLPTSRKVAADQDYSSDDALVKPLTVPSGGSSSDALLTYGEKLRSFLQASSAETRKAGTLAGHTVYQIDRPNHLTPPSLPAPSPTSAADAQAQEAHMKYITGLAVRY
;
A
#
# COMPACT_ATOMS: atom_id res chain seq x y z
N MET A 1 33.14 26.27 1.08
CA MET A 1 31.74 26.10 1.53
C MET A 1 31.45 24.61 1.47
N ALA A 2 31.40 23.92 2.61
CA ALA A 2 30.92 22.54 2.64
C ALA A 2 29.39 22.61 2.49
N LEU A 3 28.84 21.95 1.48
CA LEU A 3 27.41 21.64 1.47
C LEU A 3 27.12 20.92 2.79
N SER A 4 26.09 21.34 3.53
CA SER A 4 25.68 20.69 4.78
C SER A 4 25.63 19.17 4.57
N GLY A 5 25.98 18.37 5.59
CA GLY A 5 26.05 16.91 5.46
C GLY A 5 24.75 16.28 4.93
N LEU A 6 23.63 16.98 5.09
CA LEU A 6 22.34 16.66 4.53
C LEU A 6 22.23 16.96 3.02
N GLY A 7 22.66 18.14 2.57
CA GLY A 7 22.54 18.56 1.17
C GLY A 7 23.29 17.68 0.18
N GLY A 8 24.40 17.06 0.61
CA GLY A 8 25.15 16.10 -0.20
C GLY A 8 24.57 14.67 -0.20
N ALA A 9 23.72 14.32 0.77
CA ALA A 9 23.18 12.98 0.93
C ALA A 9 21.80 12.79 0.27
N LEU A 10 21.03 13.87 0.11
CA LEU A 10 19.70 13.83 -0.49
C LEU A 10 19.75 13.49 -1.98
N ARG A 11 18.99 12.47 -2.37
CA ARG A 11 18.88 11.99 -3.75
C ARG A 11 17.54 11.34 -4.03
N GLY A 12 17.16 11.24 -5.30
CA GLY A 12 15.95 10.54 -5.74
C GLY A 12 14.70 10.92 -4.94
N ASP A 13 14.01 9.92 -4.42
CA ASP A 13 12.80 10.07 -3.62
C ASP A 13 13.03 10.86 -2.32
N GLY A 14 14.17 10.68 -1.65
CA GLY A 14 14.50 11.42 -0.45
C GLY A 14 14.64 12.92 -0.70
N LEU A 15 15.23 13.30 -1.84
CA LEU A 15 15.32 14.70 -2.27
C LEU A 15 13.94 15.28 -2.63
N ALA A 16 13.12 14.53 -3.38
CA ALA A 16 11.77 14.95 -3.73
C ALA A 16 10.89 15.15 -2.48
N ALA A 17 10.99 14.23 -1.53
CA ALA A 17 10.31 14.30 -0.25
C ALA A 17 10.78 15.52 0.57
N PHE A 18 12.09 15.76 0.66
CA PHE A 18 12.65 16.93 1.34
C PHE A 18 12.17 18.26 0.74
N GLY A 19 12.04 18.32 -0.59
CA GLY A 19 11.51 19.49 -1.30
C GLY A 19 10.05 19.82 -0.94
N ALA A 20 9.24 18.82 -0.58
CA ALA A 20 7.84 19.01 -0.20
C ALA A 20 7.66 19.44 1.27
N LEU A 21 8.69 19.32 2.11
CA LEU A 21 8.63 19.73 3.51
C LEU A 21 8.63 21.26 3.65
N SER A 22 8.05 21.75 4.76
CA SER A 22 8.16 23.15 5.17
C SER A 22 9.60 23.52 5.55
N ASP A 23 9.92 24.82 5.54
CA ASP A 23 11.24 25.31 5.95
C ASP A 23 11.60 24.90 7.38
N ALA A 24 10.63 24.90 8.30
CA ALA A 24 10.84 24.47 9.68
C ALA A 24 11.20 22.98 9.78
N GLN A 25 10.50 22.12 9.03
CA GLN A 25 10.82 20.68 8.98
C GLN A 25 12.18 20.43 8.33
N ARG A 26 12.50 21.15 7.24
CA ARG A 26 13.82 21.07 6.59
C ARG A 26 14.94 21.48 7.55
N GLN A 27 14.74 22.56 8.30
CA GLN A 27 15.71 23.03 9.28
C GLN A 27 15.87 22.03 10.44
N GLN A 28 14.79 21.46 10.95
CA GLN A 28 14.86 20.43 12.00
C GLN A 28 15.71 19.23 11.55
N LEU A 29 15.53 18.75 10.32
CA LEU A 29 16.34 17.66 9.78
C LEU A 29 17.80 18.07 9.58
N ALA A 30 18.07 19.30 9.12
CA ALA A 30 19.41 19.83 8.99
C ALA A 30 20.13 19.90 10.35
N ASP A 31 19.47 20.44 11.38
CA ASP A 31 20.03 20.57 12.74
C ASP A 31 20.36 19.20 13.35
N LEU A 32 19.53 18.18 13.09
CA LEU A 32 19.81 16.81 13.55
C LEU A 32 21.07 16.22 12.89
N VAL A 33 21.28 16.51 11.60
CA VAL A 33 22.48 16.07 10.87
C VAL A 33 23.71 16.85 11.31
N ASP A 34 23.61 18.16 11.41
CA ASP A 34 24.71 19.05 11.78
C ASP A 34 25.16 18.83 13.24
N SER A 35 24.25 18.41 14.12
CA SER A 35 24.57 17.98 15.48
C SER A 35 25.14 16.56 15.58
N GLY A 36 25.23 15.83 14.47
CA GLY A 36 25.76 14.46 14.41
C GLY A 36 24.86 13.39 15.04
N LYS A 37 23.62 13.72 15.38
CA LYS A 37 22.66 12.74 15.96
C LYS A 37 22.17 11.71 14.94
N ILE A 38 22.24 12.07 13.66
CA ILE A 38 21.85 11.21 12.54
C ILE A 38 22.68 11.58 11.31
N SER A 39 22.90 10.64 10.39
CA SER A 39 23.57 10.94 9.12
C SER A 39 22.57 11.47 8.09
N GLY A 40 23.06 12.26 7.13
CA GLY A 40 22.24 12.69 5.98
C GLY A 40 21.70 11.52 5.15
N GLU A 41 22.43 10.41 5.08
CA GLU A 41 21.96 9.19 4.39
C GLU A 41 20.76 8.57 5.09
N THR A 42 20.78 8.50 6.42
CA THR A 42 19.63 8.00 7.20
C THR A 42 18.42 8.92 7.01
N VAL A 43 18.61 10.24 6.94
CA VAL A 43 17.51 11.17 6.60
C VAL A 43 16.97 10.87 5.20
N ASN A 44 17.85 10.73 4.20
CA ASN A 44 17.45 10.39 2.83
C ASN A 44 16.65 9.08 2.76
N ASP A 45 17.12 8.03 3.42
CA ASP A 45 16.48 6.71 3.43
C ASP A 45 15.10 6.75 4.12
N ALA A 46 14.99 7.49 5.22
CA ALA A 46 13.73 7.66 5.92
C ALA A 46 12.71 8.46 5.08
N LEU A 47 13.11 9.57 4.47
CA LEU A 47 12.24 10.35 3.60
C LEU A 47 11.82 9.57 2.35
N THR A 48 12.73 8.77 1.78
CA THR A 48 12.43 7.82 0.71
C THR A 48 11.34 6.84 1.14
N GLN A 49 11.46 6.25 2.33
CA GLN A 49 10.44 5.37 2.87
C GLN A 49 9.08 6.05 3.02
N ARG A 50 9.04 7.27 3.59
CA ARG A 50 7.78 8.01 3.80
C ARG A 50 7.09 8.30 2.47
N LEU A 51 7.83 8.72 1.44
CA LEU A 51 7.25 8.99 0.13
C LEU A 51 6.70 7.71 -0.53
N LYS A 52 7.42 6.60 -0.45
CA LYS A 52 6.93 5.29 -0.93
C LYS A 52 5.66 4.86 -0.19
N GLN A 53 5.59 5.06 1.12
CA GLN A 53 4.37 4.79 1.89
C GLN A 53 3.20 5.70 1.49
N ALA A 54 3.45 6.99 1.24
CA ALA A 54 2.43 7.90 0.73
C ALA A 54 1.86 7.42 -0.61
N ARG A 55 2.73 6.95 -1.54
CA ARG A 55 2.31 6.33 -2.81
C ARG A 55 1.46 5.08 -2.60
N VAL A 56 1.92 4.15 -1.77
CA VAL A 56 1.18 2.89 -1.50
C VAL A 56 -0.18 3.18 -0.88
N SER A 57 -0.25 4.12 0.07
CA SER A 57 -1.51 4.56 0.68
C SER A 57 -2.47 5.16 -0.35
N ALA A 58 -1.97 6.08 -1.19
CA ALA A 58 -2.74 6.70 -2.27
C ALA A 58 -3.23 5.68 -3.31
N MET A 59 -2.40 4.69 -3.69
CA MET A 59 -2.80 3.61 -4.59
C MET A 59 -3.90 2.74 -3.98
N GLY A 60 -3.77 2.35 -2.71
CA GLY A 60 -4.80 1.58 -2.01
C GLY A 60 -6.13 2.34 -1.90
N ALA A 61 -6.07 3.64 -1.59
CA ALA A 61 -7.25 4.49 -1.56
C ALA A 61 -7.86 4.70 -2.97
N THR A 62 -7.03 4.80 -4.00
CA THR A 62 -7.48 4.86 -5.41
C THR A 62 -8.20 3.59 -5.80
N GLN A 63 -7.66 2.42 -5.46
CA GLN A 63 -8.30 1.14 -5.74
C GLN A 63 -9.65 1.03 -5.03
N ARG A 64 -9.76 1.45 -3.76
CA ARG A 64 -11.04 1.47 -3.04
C ARG A 64 -12.06 2.38 -3.73
N MET A 65 -11.65 3.61 -4.07
CA MET A 65 -12.53 4.55 -4.77
C MET A 65 -12.99 4.00 -6.13
N TYR A 66 -12.06 3.47 -6.92
CA TYR A 66 -12.35 2.82 -8.20
C TYR A 66 -13.37 1.69 -8.04
N ASN A 67 -13.11 0.78 -7.09
CA ASN A 67 -14.00 -0.34 -6.82
C ASN A 67 -15.40 0.14 -6.41
N ASN A 68 -15.46 1.15 -5.55
CA ASN A 68 -16.72 1.67 -5.04
C ASN A 68 -17.54 2.40 -6.11
N ASP A 69 -16.90 3.27 -6.89
CA ASP A 69 -17.57 4.10 -7.89
C ASP A 69 -17.99 3.29 -9.12
N HIS A 70 -17.25 2.22 -9.42
CA HIS A 70 -17.42 1.42 -10.63
C HIS A 70 -17.77 -0.04 -10.34
N ALA A 71 -18.45 -0.31 -9.22
CA ALA A 71 -18.81 -1.66 -8.78
C ALA A 71 -19.55 -2.49 -9.85
N ALA A 72 -20.33 -1.84 -10.72
CA ALA A 72 -21.06 -2.51 -11.80
C ALA A 72 -20.13 -3.15 -12.85
N LEU A 73 -18.93 -2.59 -13.10
CA LEU A 73 -18.00 -3.12 -14.11
C LEU A 73 -17.49 -4.52 -13.76
N PHE A 74 -17.45 -4.86 -12.47
CA PHE A 74 -17.03 -6.19 -12.05
C PHE A 74 -18.12 -7.24 -12.31
N LEU A 75 -19.39 -6.82 -12.31
CA LEU A 75 -20.55 -7.71 -12.44
C LEU A 75 -21.00 -7.91 -13.89
N ASP A 76 -20.59 -7.03 -14.80
CA ASP A 76 -20.98 -7.07 -16.20
C ASP A 76 -20.02 -7.95 -17.03
N GLU A 77 -20.56 -8.95 -17.73
CA GLU A 77 -19.81 -9.83 -18.63
C GLU A 77 -19.28 -9.09 -19.87
N THR A 78 -19.94 -8.00 -20.26
CA THR A 78 -19.60 -7.20 -21.44
C THR A 78 -18.48 -6.18 -21.19
N THR A 79 -18.05 -6.01 -19.93
CA THR A 79 -16.96 -5.11 -19.55
C THR A 79 -15.70 -5.39 -20.36
N SER A 80 -15.24 -4.36 -21.08
CA SER A 80 -14.02 -4.35 -21.87
C SER A 80 -12.83 -3.77 -21.10
N SER A 81 -11.63 -3.90 -21.65
CA SER A 81 -10.43 -3.25 -21.09
C SER A 81 -10.53 -1.72 -21.16
N ASP A 82 -11.19 -1.18 -22.18
CA ASP A 82 -11.36 0.27 -22.36
C ASP A 82 -12.29 0.85 -21.29
N ASP A 83 -13.31 0.09 -20.87
CA ASP A 83 -14.19 0.49 -19.76
C ASP A 83 -13.40 0.57 -18.44
N LEU A 84 -12.52 -0.41 -18.18
CA LEU A 84 -11.67 -0.41 -16.98
C LEU A 84 -10.67 0.75 -16.99
N ARG A 85 -10.05 1.03 -18.14
CA ARG A 85 -9.13 2.17 -18.32
C ARG A 85 -9.86 3.51 -18.21
N GLY A 86 -11.07 3.60 -18.77
CA GLY A 86 -11.95 4.76 -18.68
C GLY A 86 -12.36 5.04 -17.24
N ALA A 87 -12.77 4.02 -16.49
CA ALA A 87 -13.09 4.13 -15.07
C ALA A 87 -11.87 4.55 -14.23
N LEU A 88 -10.66 4.05 -14.54
CA LEU A 88 -9.46 4.49 -13.86
C LEU A 88 -9.20 5.98 -14.13
N SER A 89 -9.30 6.41 -15.38
CA SER A 89 -9.15 7.82 -15.76
C SER A 89 -10.13 8.73 -15.01
N GLN A 90 -11.41 8.32 -14.91
CA GLN A 90 -12.43 9.04 -14.15
C GLN A 90 -12.10 9.10 -12.65
N THR A 91 -11.66 7.97 -12.07
CA THR A 91 -11.25 7.90 -10.67
C THR A 91 -10.07 8.83 -10.40
N LEU A 92 -9.03 8.80 -11.24
CA LEU A 92 -7.85 9.65 -11.10
C LEU A 92 -8.20 11.14 -11.20
N ALA A 93 -9.07 11.52 -12.15
CA ALA A 93 -9.56 12.89 -12.28
C ALA A 93 -10.33 13.35 -11.03
N ARG A 94 -11.20 12.48 -10.49
CA ARG A 94 -11.94 12.75 -9.25
C ARG A 94 -10.99 12.94 -8.06
N ARG A 95 -9.98 12.07 -7.92
CA ARG A 95 -8.96 12.17 -6.86
C ARG A 95 -8.16 13.46 -6.95
N SER A 96 -7.73 13.85 -8.16
CA SER A 96 -7.05 15.12 -8.38
C SER A 96 -7.92 16.29 -7.90
N SER A 97 -9.20 16.31 -8.27
CA SER A 97 -10.13 17.36 -7.81
C SER A 97 -10.31 17.37 -6.29
N LEU A 98 -10.37 16.20 -5.64
CA LEU A 98 -10.44 16.11 -4.18
C LEU A 98 -9.15 16.59 -3.50
N MET A 99 -7.98 16.35 -4.11
CA MET A 99 -6.70 16.88 -3.62
C MET A 99 -6.60 18.39 -3.76
N ASP A 100 -7.14 18.95 -4.85
CA ASP A 100 -7.22 20.40 -5.03
C ASP A 100 -8.13 21.02 -3.95
N LYS A 101 -9.28 20.39 -3.66
CA LYS A 101 -10.17 20.79 -2.56
C LYS A 101 -9.49 20.70 -1.20
N LEU A 102 -8.75 19.62 -0.94
CA LEU A 102 -8.00 19.45 0.32
C LEU A 102 -6.96 20.55 0.49
N THR A 103 -6.28 20.92 -0.59
CA THR A 103 -5.24 21.97 -0.59
C THR A 103 -5.86 23.37 -0.42
N ALA A 104 -7.03 23.60 -1.00
CA ALA A 104 -7.75 24.88 -0.91
C ALA A 104 -8.59 25.05 0.38
N ALA A 105 -8.76 23.98 1.17
CA ALA A 105 -9.59 24.00 2.37
C ALA A 105 -9.10 25.06 3.37
N MET A 106 -9.98 25.99 3.74
CA MET A 106 -9.67 27.08 4.66
C MET A 106 -10.04 26.75 6.11
N SER A 107 -10.96 25.81 6.30
CA SER A 107 -11.35 25.29 7.62
C SER A 107 -10.87 23.86 7.86
N GLU A 108 -10.77 23.47 9.13
CA GLU A 108 -10.40 22.10 9.51
C GLU A 108 -11.50 21.10 9.15
N ASP A 109 -12.77 21.50 9.23
CA ASP A 109 -13.90 20.62 8.86
C ASP A 109 -13.91 20.30 7.36
N GLU A 110 -13.68 21.30 6.50
CA GLU A 110 -13.54 21.07 5.05
C GLU A 110 -12.36 20.15 4.74
N ARG A 111 -11.23 20.38 5.42
CA ARG A 111 -10.03 19.56 5.27
C ARG A 111 -10.28 18.12 5.70
N ALA A 112 -10.94 17.92 6.84
CA ALA A 112 -11.31 16.61 7.35
C ALA A 112 -12.27 15.89 6.40
N SER A 113 -13.28 16.58 5.87
CA SER A 113 -14.22 16.02 4.90
C SER A 113 -13.52 15.58 3.61
N ALA A 114 -12.72 16.47 2.98
CA ALA A 114 -11.97 16.13 1.77
C ALA A 114 -10.98 15.00 2.02
N SER A 115 -10.35 14.97 3.20
CA SER A 115 -9.45 13.90 3.61
C SER A 115 -10.16 12.56 3.72
N ASN A 116 -11.36 12.53 4.30
CA ASN A 116 -12.19 11.32 4.43
C ASN A 116 -12.64 10.80 3.06
N ASP A 117 -13.05 11.69 2.15
CA ASP A 117 -13.42 11.33 0.79
C ASP A 117 -12.23 10.70 0.03
N LEU A 118 -11.04 11.28 0.17
CA LEU A 118 -9.80 10.76 -0.42
C LEU A 118 -9.42 9.38 0.13
N ALA A 119 -9.69 9.11 1.40
CA ALA A 119 -9.40 7.81 2.01
C ALA A 119 -10.27 6.68 1.46
N ALA A 120 -11.44 7.01 0.88
CA ALA A 120 -12.37 6.11 0.22
C ALA A 120 -12.69 4.86 1.06
N ARG A 121 -12.95 5.05 2.37
CA ARG A 121 -13.17 3.96 3.33
C ARG A 121 -14.59 3.38 3.30
N THR A 122 -15.50 4.02 2.58
CA THR A 122 -16.84 3.48 2.36
C THR A 122 -16.73 2.17 1.58
N VAL A 123 -17.66 1.24 1.80
CA VAL A 123 -17.73 -0.01 1.04
C VAL A 123 -19.01 0.03 0.23
N ASN A 124 -18.91 -0.12 -1.09
CA ASN A 124 -20.11 -0.19 -1.93
C ASN A 124 -20.95 -1.43 -1.55
N PRO A 125 -22.25 -1.26 -1.23
CA PRO A 125 -23.13 -2.37 -0.88
C PRO A 125 -23.23 -3.47 -1.93
N LEU A 126 -23.02 -3.16 -3.21
CA LEU A 126 -22.95 -4.17 -4.28
C LEU A 126 -21.74 -5.09 -4.09
N LEU A 127 -20.57 -4.54 -3.75
CA LEU A 127 -19.38 -5.33 -3.43
C LEU A 127 -19.53 -6.10 -2.10
N ALA A 128 -20.33 -5.59 -1.17
CA ALA A 128 -20.58 -6.25 0.12
C ALA A 128 -21.62 -7.38 0.03
N LYS A 129 -22.65 -7.22 -0.84
CA LYS A 129 -23.71 -8.21 -1.08
C LYS A 129 -23.25 -9.34 -1.98
N ASP A 130 -22.22 -9.14 -2.79
CA ASP A 130 -21.79 -10.10 -3.80
C ASP A 130 -20.87 -11.23 -3.28
N ARG A 131 -20.99 -11.56 -1.99
CA ARG A 131 -20.44 -12.80 -1.41
C ARG A 131 -21.39 -13.99 -1.52
N THR A 132 -22.51 -13.86 -2.26
CA THR A 132 -23.62 -14.83 -2.19
C THR A 132 -24.06 -15.49 -3.51
N GLY A 133 -23.38 -15.32 -4.65
CA GLY A 133 -23.61 -16.22 -5.79
C GLY A 133 -23.09 -15.77 -7.16
N MET A 134 -22.40 -16.69 -7.85
CA MET A 134 -21.85 -16.62 -9.22
C MET A 134 -21.57 -15.21 -9.76
N SER A 135 -20.47 -14.64 -9.29
CA SER A 135 -20.01 -13.35 -9.77
C SER A 135 -18.62 -13.47 -10.35
N ARG A 136 -18.51 -12.93 -11.57
CA ARG A 136 -17.24 -12.61 -12.20
C ARG A 136 -16.59 -11.52 -11.35
N HIS A 137 -15.31 -11.67 -11.06
CA HIS A 137 -14.52 -10.63 -10.41
C HIS A 137 -13.33 -10.31 -11.30
N ILE A 138 -13.29 -9.10 -11.84
CA ILE A 138 -12.15 -8.63 -12.63
C ILE A 138 -11.17 -7.98 -11.67
N MET A 139 -9.91 -8.44 -11.67
CA MET A 139 -8.83 -7.77 -10.99
C MET A 139 -8.03 -6.99 -12.04
N PRO A 140 -8.20 -5.65 -12.13
CA PRO A 140 -7.44 -4.87 -13.08
C PRO A 140 -5.96 -4.90 -12.72
N GLY A 141 -5.15 -5.38 -13.66
CA GLY A 141 -3.71 -5.59 -13.49
C GLY A 141 -2.92 -4.32 -13.13
N PHE A 142 -3.47 -3.13 -13.38
CA PHE A 142 -2.83 -1.87 -12.97
C PHE A 142 -2.81 -1.67 -11.45
N PHE A 143 -3.70 -2.33 -10.69
CA PHE A 143 -3.67 -2.35 -9.22
C PHE A 143 -2.88 -3.52 -8.64
N SER A 144 -2.34 -4.42 -9.46
CA SER A 144 -1.57 -5.56 -8.97
C SER A 144 -0.35 -5.10 -8.16
N MET A 145 -0.11 -5.78 -7.04
CA MET A 145 1.10 -5.59 -6.26
C MET A 145 2.28 -6.20 -7.01
N ASP A 146 3.30 -5.39 -7.25
CA ASP A 146 4.59 -5.82 -7.76
C ASP A 146 5.64 -5.53 -6.69
N PHE A 147 6.13 -6.57 -6.02
CA PHE A 147 7.14 -6.45 -4.96
C PHE A 147 8.54 -6.09 -5.51
N SER A 148 8.73 -6.14 -6.84
CA SER A 148 9.95 -5.67 -7.49
C SER A 148 9.89 -4.19 -7.86
N ASP A 149 8.71 -3.56 -7.81
CA ASP A 149 8.55 -2.14 -8.14
C ASP A 149 9.18 -1.27 -7.05
N SER A 150 10.41 -0.82 -7.30
CA SER A 150 11.21 -0.05 -6.34
C SER A 150 10.62 1.32 -6.01
N ARG A 151 9.68 1.81 -6.84
CA ARG A 151 8.95 3.07 -6.60
C ARG A 151 7.95 2.96 -5.44
N LEU A 152 7.56 1.74 -5.10
CA LEU A 152 6.53 1.45 -4.09
C LEU A 152 7.11 0.71 -2.88
N ASN A 153 8.07 -0.18 -3.10
CA ASN A 153 8.59 -1.04 -2.06
C ASN A 153 9.76 -0.39 -1.33
N SER A 154 9.68 -0.39 0.00
CA SER A 154 10.74 0.10 0.87
C SER A 154 11.69 -1.04 1.26
N THR A 155 12.95 -0.73 1.54
CA THR A 155 13.90 -1.70 2.11
C THR A 155 13.86 -1.71 3.64
N LYS A 156 14.46 -2.73 4.26
CA LYS A 156 14.64 -2.77 5.73
C LYS A 156 15.44 -1.55 6.22
N LYS A 157 16.51 -1.17 5.52
CA LYS A 157 17.33 0.02 5.84
C LYS A 157 16.48 1.30 5.88
N GLN A 158 15.61 1.48 4.89
CA GLN A 158 14.66 2.59 4.81
C GLN A 158 13.64 2.58 5.97
N GLY A 159 13.20 1.39 6.39
CA GLY A 159 12.38 1.19 7.59
C GLY A 159 13.10 1.60 8.88
N ASP A 160 14.31 1.07 9.11
CA ASP A 160 15.12 1.34 10.31
C ASP A 160 15.46 2.83 10.42
N ALA A 161 15.79 3.49 9.31
CA ALA A 161 16.04 4.92 9.25
C ALA A 161 14.84 5.76 9.71
N THR A 162 13.61 5.33 9.37
CA THR A 162 12.39 6.00 9.80
C THR A 162 12.17 5.87 11.30
N TYR A 163 12.48 4.71 11.89
CA TYR A 163 12.47 4.55 13.34
C TYR A 163 13.49 5.45 14.02
N SER A 164 14.69 5.63 13.44
CA SER A 164 15.69 6.56 13.95
C SER A 164 15.18 8.01 13.97
N LEU A 165 14.54 8.49 12.90
CA LEU A 165 13.96 9.84 12.90
C LEU A 165 12.88 10.01 13.97
N LYS A 166 12.00 9.02 14.11
CA LYS A 166 10.95 9.04 15.14
C LYS A 166 11.55 9.08 16.54
N ALA A 167 12.59 8.28 16.81
CA ALA A 167 13.27 8.25 18.10
C ALA A 167 13.94 9.59 18.45
N LEU A 168 14.33 10.37 17.44
CA LEU A 168 14.89 11.72 17.59
C LEU A 168 13.82 12.81 17.76
N GLY A 169 12.53 12.45 17.84
CA GLY A 169 11.43 13.38 18.07
C GLY A 169 10.96 14.10 16.80
N VAL A 170 11.30 13.59 15.61
CA VAL A 170 10.73 14.11 14.35
C VAL A 170 9.26 13.71 14.26
N ASP A 171 8.41 14.69 13.96
CA ASP A 171 6.99 14.46 13.71
C ASP A 171 6.79 13.84 12.33
N LEU A 172 6.64 12.51 12.31
CA LEU A 172 6.40 11.76 11.08
C LEU A 172 5.01 12.02 10.50
N ASP A 173 4.01 12.36 11.32
CA ASP A 173 2.66 12.61 10.85
C ASP A 173 2.63 13.94 10.06
N ALA A 174 3.36 14.96 10.54
CA ALA A 174 3.56 16.20 9.80
C ALA A 174 4.33 16.00 8.48
N ILE A 175 5.28 15.07 8.44
CA ILE A 175 5.96 14.68 7.19
C ILE A 175 4.97 14.01 6.24
N ASP A 176 4.16 13.07 6.72
CA ASP A 176 3.16 12.39 5.88
C ASP A 176 2.13 13.35 5.29
N GLN A 177 1.68 14.33 6.08
CA GLN A 177 0.78 15.38 5.61
C GLN A 177 1.43 16.20 4.48
N ALA A 178 2.70 16.58 4.63
CA ALA A 178 3.44 17.31 3.60
C ALA A 178 3.63 16.47 2.32
N LEU A 179 3.86 15.17 2.47
CA LEU A 179 4.09 14.26 1.34
C LEU A 179 2.81 13.80 0.65
N ARG A 180 1.63 14.00 1.26
CA ARG A 180 0.35 13.49 0.73
C ARG A 180 0.11 13.86 -0.71
N LYS A 181 0.29 15.14 -1.09
CA LYS A 181 0.08 15.60 -2.46
C LYS A 181 1.03 14.92 -3.45
N THR A 182 2.33 14.89 -3.12
CA THR A 182 3.34 14.22 -3.95
C THR A 182 3.03 12.72 -4.10
N GLY A 183 2.64 12.06 -3.01
CA GLY A 183 2.25 10.65 -3.02
C GLY A 183 1.05 10.36 -3.92
N GLU A 184 0.04 11.23 -3.93
CA GLU A 184 -1.14 11.12 -4.80
C GLU A 184 -0.80 11.33 -6.27
N GLU A 185 0.01 12.34 -6.59
CA GLU A 185 0.46 12.61 -7.96
C GLU A 185 1.34 11.48 -8.50
N ASP A 186 2.27 10.97 -7.69
CA ASP A 186 3.12 9.85 -8.06
C ASP A 186 2.31 8.55 -8.21
N ALA A 187 1.37 8.27 -7.31
CA ALA A 187 0.47 7.12 -7.42
C ALA A 187 -0.38 7.18 -8.70
N ALA A 188 -0.94 8.36 -9.02
CA ALA A 188 -1.69 8.57 -10.25
C ALA A 188 -0.81 8.32 -11.49
N ALA A 189 0.43 8.84 -11.50
CA ALA A 189 1.38 8.62 -12.59
C ALA A 189 1.72 7.13 -12.78
N ILE A 190 1.99 6.40 -11.69
CA ILE A 190 2.29 4.96 -11.74
C ILE A 190 1.08 4.16 -12.24
N LEU A 191 -0.13 4.46 -11.75
CA LEU A 191 -1.35 3.78 -12.17
C LEU A 191 -1.66 4.06 -13.65
N SER A 192 -1.50 5.31 -14.10
CA SER A 192 -1.66 5.67 -15.51
C SER A 192 -0.66 4.93 -16.40
N GLU A 193 0.63 4.88 -16.00
CA GLU A 193 1.66 4.12 -16.72
C GLU A 193 1.26 2.64 -16.85
N ARG A 194 0.86 2.00 -15.74
CA ARG A 194 0.44 0.59 -15.71
C ARG A 194 -0.82 0.31 -16.54
N ALA A 195 -1.70 1.29 -16.70
CA ALA A 195 -2.91 1.19 -17.51
C ALA A 195 -2.73 1.64 -18.97
N GLY A 196 -1.54 2.10 -19.36
CA GLY A 196 -1.29 2.67 -20.69
C GLY A 196 -2.07 3.97 -20.94
N LEU A 197 -2.38 4.71 -19.88
CA LEU A 197 -3.00 6.03 -19.95
C LEU A 197 -1.92 7.13 -20.06
N PRO A 198 -2.26 8.33 -20.58
CA PRO A 198 -1.39 9.48 -20.51
C PRO A 198 -0.99 9.79 -19.06
N THR A 199 0.29 10.06 -18.84
CA THR A 199 0.80 10.47 -17.52
C THR A 199 1.28 11.92 -17.56
N SER A 200 1.02 12.66 -16.47
CA SER A 200 1.50 14.03 -16.29
C SER A 200 2.97 14.11 -15.87
N ARG A 201 3.54 13.03 -15.32
CA ARG A 201 4.93 12.94 -14.87
C ARG A 201 5.45 11.51 -14.87
N LYS A 202 6.78 11.36 -14.78
CA LYS A 202 7.43 10.05 -14.61
C LYS A 202 7.95 9.91 -13.19
N VAL A 203 7.64 8.78 -12.55
CA VAL A 203 8.21 8.43 -11.24
C VAL A 203 9.41 7.52 -11.49
N ALA A 204 10.59 7.96 -11.05
CA ALA A 204 11.83 7.21 -11.25
C ALA A 204 11.90 5.99 -10.32
N ALA A 205 12.42 4.88 -10.84
CA ALA A 205 12.78 3.75 -10.01
C ALA A 205 13.93 4.12 -9.06
N ASP A 206 13.85 3.64 -7.81
CA ASP A 206 14.95 3.69 -6.86
C ASP A 206 16.03 2.69 -7.32
N GLN A 207 17.22 3.22 -7.66
CA GLN A 207 18.33 2.42 -8.19
C GLN A 207 19.04 1.62 -7.09
N ASP A 208 18.92 2.04 -5.83
CA ASP A 208 19.54 1.39 -4.68
C ASP A 208 18.66 0.27 -4.11
N TYR A 209 17.48 0.03 -4.72
CA TYR A 209 16.54 -0.98 -4.27
C TYR A 209 16.94 -2.40 -4.72
N SER A 210 16.92 -3.32 -3.76
CA SER A 210 16.95 -4.76 -4.00
C SER A 210 15.70 -5.41 -3.41
N SER A 211 15.07 -6.29 -4.16
CA SER A 211 13.95 -7.12 -3.67
C SER A 211 14.36 -8.04 -2.52
N ASP A 212 15.65 -8.38 -2.42
CA ASP A 212 16.17 -9.20 -1.33
C ASP A 212 16.16 -8.46 0.01
N ASP A 213 16.22 -7.13 -0.02
CA ASP A 213 16.19 -6.27 1.16
C ASP A 213 14.82 -5.61 1.37
N ALA A 214 13.82 -5.99 0.58
CA ALA A 214 12.47 -5.50 0.69
C ALA A 214 11.93 -5.71 2.11
N LEU A 215 11.35 -4.65 2.67
CA LEU A 215 10.70 -4.66 3.98
C LEU A 215 9.55 -5.67 4.02
N VAL A 216 8.85 -5.82 2.89
CA VAL A 216 7.80 -6.83 2.68
C VAL A 216 8.28 -7.77 1.58
N LYS A 217 8.47 -9.05 1.92
CA LYS A 217 8.81 -10.09 0.95
C LYS A 217 7.56 -10.84 0.54
N PRO A 218 7.46 -11.27 -0.74
CA PRO A 218 6.45 -12.25 -1.12
C PRO A 218 6.65 -13.52 -0.28
N LEU A 219 5.54 -14.20 0.04
CA LEU A 219 5.57 -15.49 0.70
C LEU A 219 6.26 -16.51 -0.23
N THR A 220 7.57 -16.65 -0.14
CA THR A 220 8.32 -17.70 -0.83
C THR A 220 8.17 -19.01 -0.09
N VAL A 221 7.80 -20.06 -0.81
CA VAL A 221 7.83 -21.44 -0.30
C VAL A 221 9.31 -21.77 -0.06
N PRO A 222 9.73 -22.13 1.18
CA PRO A 222 11.08 -22.63 1.37
C PRO A 222 11.17 -23.98 0.67
N SER A 223 11.88 -24.05 -0.46
CA SER A 223 12.34 -25.31 -1.02
C SER A 223 13.45 -25.83 -0.12
N GLY A 224 13.08 -26.68 0.84
CA GLY A 224 14.00 -27.48 1.65
C GLY A 224 14.68 -26.71 2.78
N GLY A 225 14.19 -26.87 4.00
CA GLY A 225 14.84 -26.37 5.21
C GLY A 225 14.12 -26.84 6.46
N SER A 226 14.64 -27.89 7.07
CA SER A 226 14.12 -28.48 8.31
C SER A 226 14.19 -27.49 9.48
N SER A 227 13.05 -27.01 9.98
CA SER A 227 12.92 -26.49 11.35
C SER A 227 11.47 -26.30 11.82
N SER A 228 11.16 -26.95 12.95
CA SER A 228 9.98 -26.83 13.83
C SER A 228 8.58 -27.10 13.23
N ASP A 229 8.06 -28.29 13.53
CA ASP A 229 6.73 -28.83 13.12
C ASP A 229 5.52 -27.93 13.48
N ALA A 230 5.65 -26.98 14.42
CA ALA A 230 4.55 -26.13 14.89
C ALA A 230 4.29 -24.89 14.01
N LEU A 231 5.33 -24.30 13.41
CA LEU A 231 5.19 -23.16 12.48
C LEU A 231 4.83 -23.62 11.06
N LEU A 232 5.30 -24.81 10.67
CA LEU A 232 4.89 -25.48 9.43
C LEU A 232 3.38 -25.75 9.40
N THR A 233 2.80 -26.21 10.52
CA THR A 233 1.35 -26.50 10.56
C THR A 233 0.48 -25.26 10.50
N TYR A 234 0.85 -24.12 11.09
CA TYR A 234 0.05 -22.90 10.94
C TYR A 234 0.20 -22.27 9.55
N GLY A 235 1.41 -22.23 9.01
CA GLY A 235 1.65 -21.76 7.63
C GLY A 235 0.92 -22.62 6.60
N GLU A 236 0.89 -23.94 6.77
CA GLU A 236 0.13 -24.87 5.94
C GLU A 236 -1.37 -24.79 6.16
N LYS A 237 -1.84 -24.59 7.40
CA LYS A 237 -3.27 -24.39 7.71
C LYS A 237 -3.81 -23.05 7.22
N LEU A 238 -3.03 -21.97 7.35
CA LEU A 238 -3.35 -20.67 6.79
C LEU A 238 -3.29 -20.73 5.26
N ARG A 239 -2.30 -21.43 4.69
CA ARG A 239 -2.23 -21.67 3.24
C ARG A 239 -3.41 -22.50 2.75
N SER A 240 -3.79 -23.57 3.43
CA SER A 240 -4.95 -24.39 3.04
C SER A 240 -6.27 -23.68 3.30
N PHE A 241 -6.36 -22.81 4.30
CA PHE A 241 -7.49 -21.90 4.51
C PHE A 241 -7.57 -20.83 3.42
N LEU A 242 -6.45 -20.21 3.05
CA LEU A 242 -6.36 -19.25 1.94
C LEU A 242 -6.58 -19.94 0.59
N GLN A 243 -6.13 -21.18 0.43
CA GLN A 243 -6.35 -21.99 -0.76
C GLN A 243 -7.80 -22.48 -0.83
N ALA A 244 -8.43 -22.83 0.29
CA ALA A 244 -9.84 -23.21 0.37
C ALA A 244 -10.75 -22.00 0.19
N SER A 245 -10.40 -20.83 0.74
CA SER A 245 -11.10 -19.58 0.45
C SER A 245 -10.87 -19.10 -0.98
N SER A 246 -9.71 -19.41 -1.57
CA SER A 246 -9.46 -19.22 -3.01
C SER A 246 -10.05 -20.34 -3.89
N ALA A 247 -10.45 -21.48 -3.33
CA ALA A 247 -11.10 -22.55 -4.09
C ALA A 247 -12.51 -22.14 -4.54
N GLU A 248 -13.10 -21.16 -3.82
CA GLU A 248 -14.29 -20.44 -4.24
C GLU A 248 -13.99 -19.50 -5.42
N THR A 249 -12.75 -19.01 -5.58
CA THR A 249 -12.33 -18.00 -6.58
C THR A 249 -11.37 -18.61 -7.62
N ARG A 250 -11.91 -19.16 -8.72
CA ARG A 250 -11.09 -19.76 -9.78
C ARG A 250 -10.69 -18.71 -10.81
N LYS A 251 -9.44 -18.75 -11.30
CA LYS A 251 -9.07 -17.95 -12.49
C LYS A 251 -9.86 -18.48 -13.69
N ALA A 252 -10.84 -17.72 -14.15
CA ALA A 252 -11.68 -18.08 -15.30
C ALA A 252 -11.03 -17.67 -16.63
N GLY A 253 -10.17 -16.66 -16.62
CA GLY A 253 -9.49 -16.22 -17.83
C GLY A 253 -8.70 -14.93 -17.66
N THR A 254 -8.42 -14.29 -18.79
CA THR A 254 -7.76 -12.98 -18.88
C THR A 254 -8.56 -12.05 -19.79
N LEU A 255 -8.65 -10.78 -19.41
CA LEU A 255 -9.22 -9.70 -20.23
C LEU A 255 -8.11 -8.68 -20.48
N ALA A 256 -7.50 -8.69 -21.67
CA ALA A 256 -6.41 -7.78 -22.06
C ALA A 256 -5.28 -7.66 -21.02
N GLY A 257 -4.84 -8.78 -20.43
CA GLY A 257 -3.80 -8.79 -19.40
C GLY A 257 -4.30 -8.58 -17.96
N HIS A 258 -5.59 -8.32 -17.75
CA HIS A 258 -6.23 -8.35 -16.43
C HIS A 258 -6.72 -9.75 -16.08
N THR A 259 -6.60 -10.15 -14.82
CA THR A 259 -7.03 -11.47 -14.38
C THR A 259 -8.53 -11.46 -14.11
N VAL A 260 -9.25 -12.38 -14.74
CA VAL A 260 -10.68 -12.60 -14.47
C VAL A 260 -10.79 -13.80 -13.56
N TYR A 261 -11.36 -13.59 -12.39
CA TYR A 261 -11.74 -14.64 -11.46
C TYR A 261 -13.24 -14.90 -11.56
N GLN A 262 -13.62 -16.14 -11.33
CA GLN A 262 -15.01 -16.57 -11.22
C GLN A 262 -15.19 -17.17 -9.83
N ILE A 263 -16.21 -16.70 -9.14
CA ILE A 263 -16.57 -17.25 -7.84
C ILE A 263 -17.64 -18.32 -8.03
N ASP A 264 -17.25 -19.59 -8.00
CA ASP A 264 -18.18 -20.72 -8.15
C ASP A 264 -18.90 -20.99 -6.82
N ARG A 265 -20.22 -21.26 -6.87
CA ARG A 265 -21.02 -21.65 -5.70
C ARG A 265 -20.49 -22.97 -5.11
N PRO A 266 -20.18 -23.08 -3.81
CA PRO A 266 -20.08 -24.38 -3.19
C PRO A 266 -21.49 -24.97 -3.12
N ASN A 267 -21.73 -26.10 -3.80
CA ASN A 267 -23.06 -26.73 -3.76
C ASN A 267 -23.43 -27.18 -2.35
N HIS A 268 -22.47 -27.50 -1.49
CA HIS A 268 -22.69 -27.85 -0.10
C HIS A 268 -21.38 -27.54 0.62
N LEU A 269 -21.41 -26.77 1.73
CA LEU A 269 -20.50 -26.90 2.87
C LEU A 269 -20.84 -25.82 3.89
N THR A 270 -21.21 -26.25 5.09
CA THR A 270 -21.06 -25.47 6.32
C THR A 270 -19.62 -24.96 6.37
N PRO A 271 -19.36 -23.67 6.66
CA PRO A 271 -18.00 -23.17 6.75
C PRO A 271 -17.21 -24.00 7.77
N PRO A 272 -16.04 -24.56 7.42
CA PRO A 272 -15.21 -25.21 8.42
C PRO A 272 -14.81 -24.16 9.46
N SER A 273 -15.17 -24.41 10.71
CA SER A 273 -14.77 -23.59 11.85
C SER A 273 -13.26 -23.40 11.83
N LEU A 274 -12.81 -22.15 11.98
CA LEU A 274 -11.41 -21.83 12.20
C LEU A 274 -10.85 -22.76 13.29
N PRO A 275 -9.74 -23.49 13.07
CA PRO A 275 -9.14 -24.24 14.14
C PRO A 275 -8.69 -23.25 15.20
N ALA A 276 -9.24 -23.37 16.41
CA ALA A 276 -8.75 -22.62 17.56
C ALA A 276 -7.25 -22.94 17.71
N PRO A 277 -6.37 -21.92 17.83
CA PRO A 277 -4.98 -22.19 18.13
C PRO A 277 -4.92 -22.93 19.45
N SER A 278 -4.38 -24.14 19.47
CA SER A 278 -4.07 -24.82 20.73
C SER A 278 -2.88 -24.07 21.36
N PRO A 279 -3.04 -23.45 22.54
CA PRO A 279 -1.93 -22.78 23.19
C PRO A 279 -0.98 -23.85 23.74
N THR A 280 0.20 -23.99 23.16
CA THR A 280 1.27 -24.83 23.74
C THR A 280 2.02 -24.14 24.88
N SER A 281 1.85 -22.83 25.06
CA SER A 281 2.23 -22.12 26.29
C SER A 281 1.60 -20.72 26.38
N ALA A 282 1.54 -20.15 27.58
CA ALA A 282 1.06 -18.77 27.80
C ALA A 282 1.94 -17.70 27.14
N ALA A 283 3.22 -17.99 26.92
CA ALA A 283 4.16 -17.11 26.22
C ALA A 283 3.87 -17.06 24.71
N ASP A 284 3.51 -18.20 24.12
CA ASP A 284 3.13 -18.28 22.70
C ASP A 284 1.78 -17.57 22.45
N ALA A 285 0.84 -17.67 23.38
CA ALA A 285 -0.43 -16.96 23.31
C ALA A 285 -0.24 -15.43 23.31
N GLN A 286 0.68 -14.90 24.13
CA GLN A 286 1.00 -13.47 24.15
C GLN A 286 1.75 -13.00 22.90
N ALA A 287 2.71 -13.78 22.39
CA ALA A 287 3.42 -13.45 21.16
C ALA A 287 2.48 -13.46 19.94
N GLN A 288 1.53 -14.40 19.91
CA GLN A 288 0.54 -14.53 18.85
C GLN A 288 -0.55 -13.47 18.95
N GLU A 289 -0.96 -13.07 20.15
CA GLU A 289 -1.85 -11.93 20.36
C GLU A 289 -1.17 -10.60 19.98
N ALA A 290 0.11 -10.43 20.26
CA ALA A 290 0.89 -9.26 19.83
C ALA A 290 1.06 -9.21 18.30
N HIS A 291 1.31 -10.35 17.66
CA HIS A 291 1.42 -10.45 16.20
C HIS A 291 0.06 -10.25 15.50
N MET A 292 -1.02 -10.77 16.06
CA MET A 292 -2.38 -10.52 15.56
C MET A 292 -2.80 -9.07 15.81
N LYS A 293 -2.47 -8.45 16.94
CA LYS A 293 -2.65 -7.01 17.16
C LYS A 293 -1.78 -6.17 16.23
N TYR A 294 -0.62 -6.64 15.81
CA TYR A 294 0.22 -5.99 14.80
C TYR A 294 -0.43 -6.04 13.41
N ILE A 295 -0.87 -7.22 12.96
CA ILE A 295 -1.57 -7.39 11.67
C ILE A 295 -2.90 -6.62 11.66
N THR A 296 -3.68 -6.72 12.73
CA THR A 296 -4.97 -6.02 12.86
C THR A 296 -4.77 -4.53 13.07
N GLY A 297 -3.71 -4.12 13.77
CA GLY A 297 -3.33 -2.71 13.97
C GLY A 297 -2.80 -2.05 12.69
N LEU A 298 -2.18 -2.81 11.78
CA LEU A 298 -1.89 -2.37 10.42
C LEU A 298 -3.21 -2.19 9.63
N ALA A 299 -4.16 -3.13 9.73
CA ALA A 299 -5.45 -3.03 9.06
C ALA A 299 -6.36 -1.88 9.56
N VAL A 300 -6.17 -1.43 10.80
CA VAL A 300 -6.93 -0.29 11.39
C VAL A 300 -6.25 1.06 11.11
N ARG A 301 -4.97 1.08 10.69
CA ARG A 301 -4.22 2.30 10.37
C ARG A 301 -4.06 2.60 8.88
N TYR A 302 -4.49 1.72 7.95
CA TYR A 302 -4.43 1.92 6.49
C TYR A 302 -5.79 1.87 5.79
#